data_AF-A0A2V6QSG0-F1
#
_entry.id   AF-A0A2V6QSG0-F1
#
_cell.length_a   1.000
_cell.length_b   1.000
_cell.length_c   1.000
_cell.angle_alpha   90.00
_cell.angle_beta   90.00
_cell.angle_gamma   90.00
#
_symmetry.space_group_name_H-M   'P 1'
#
loop_
_entity.id
_entity.type
_entity.pdbx_description
1 polymer ?
#
loop_
_entity_poly.entity_id
_entity_poly.type
_entity_poly.pdbx_seq_one_letter_code
_entity_poly.pdbx_strand_id
1 'polypeptide(L)'
;MRALSLVAALLALGGCALLGVWSGAGPDKSTAAVVGESEDFIVVVVAKERESAEALARTHLGDPAKAWMIEDFNSGARVFKAGQRVVVPRRPWNPAGVEPTGYQLVPILVYHNLGPQSKGRLVLDADAFTEQMRYLKREGYRVVSLAEFVEWLRLKRQLPKKSVVLTFDDGYHSFRDHAYPVLKQLGFPATLFVYTDYVGAGRNALSWDELKSLAAEGFDVQAHSKTHGDLRRVSGETEAQYARRMQAELAEPPRLFQSRLGRGVQFLAYPYGRFDDALLARVREEGYAAAFTVRRESNPSFVRPLQISRSQVYSGMTLEQFAKNLNLFHAEDLR
;
A
#
# COMPACT_ATOMS: atom_id res chain seq x y z
N MET A 1 -43.23 -1.31 46.56
CA MET A 1 -43.87 0.02 46.46
C MET A 1 -43.44 0.66 45.15
N ARG A 2 -44.34 0.67 44.16
CA ARG A 2 -44.19 1.35 42.87
C ARG A 2 -44.86 2.71 42.99
N ALA A 3 -44.25 3.78 42.49
CA ALA A 3 -44.92 5.05 42.25
C ALA A 3 -44.67 5.46 40.79
N LEU A 4 -45.76 5.48 40.02
CA LEU A 4 -45.84 6.06 38.68
C LEU A 4 -45.72 7.58 38.77
N SER A 5 -45.11 8.21 37.76
CA SER A 5 -45.26 9.63 37.47
C SER A 5 -46.02 9.80 36.16
N LEU A 6 -47.17 10.48 36.26
CA LEU A 6 -47.94 11.08 35.16
C LEU A 6 -47.40 12.50 34.94
N VAL A 7 -47.18 12.92 33.69
CA VAL A 7 -47.58 14.25 33.20
C VAL A 7 -47.90 14.14 31.70
N ALA A 8 -49.07 14.63 31.34
CA ALA A 8 -49.55 14.83 29.97
C ALA A 8 -49.61 16.32 29.65
N ALA A 9 -49.34 16.68 28.40
CA ALA A 9 -49.76 17.90 27.70
C ALA A 9 -49.30 17.78 26.24
N LEU A 10 -49.93 18.33 25.19
CA LEU A 10 -51.29 18.75 24.84
C LEU A 10 -51.12 19.23 23.38
N LEU A 11 -52.01 18.82 22.48
CA LEU A 11 -51.98 19.21 21.06
C LEU A 11 -52.26 20.72 20.87
N ALA A 12 -51.56 21.34 19.91
CA ALA A 12 -52.03 22.55 19.24
C ALA A 12 -51.80 22.43 17.72
N LEU A 13 -52.91 22.41 16.99
CA LEU A 13 -53.00 22.56 15.54
C LEU A 13 -52.77 24.04 15.17
N GLY A 14 -51.97 24.28 14.15
CA GLY A 14 -51.80 25.60 13.55
C GLY A 14 -51.26 25.47 12.14
N GLY A 15 -52.15 25.43 11.15
CA GLY A 15 -51.79 25.54 9.74
C GLY A 15 -51.45 26.98 9.38
N CYS A 16 -50.42 27.16 8.56
CA CYS A 16 -50.31 28.29 7.65
C CYS A 16 -49.50 27.85 6.43
N ALA A 17 -50.17 27.84 5.28
CA ALA A 17 -49.55 27.71 3.98
C ALA A 17 -48.72 28.97 3.71
N LEU A 18 -47.43 28.79 3.44
CA LEU A 18 -46.62 29.77 2.73
C LEU A 18 -46.00 29.06 1.54
N LEU A 19 -46.66 29.23 0.39
CA LEU A 19 -46.09 28.98 -0.92
C LEU A 19 -44.94 29.98 -1.12
N GLY A 20 -43.74 29.58 -0.71
CA GLY A 20 -42.52 30.24 -1.11
C GLY A 20 -42.30 30.01 -2.61
N VAL A 21 -42.51 31.05 -3.40
CA VAL A 21 -42.07 31.10 -4.80
C VAL A 21 -40.55 31.02 -4.79
N TRP A 22 -40.01 29.85 -5.12
CA TRP A 22 -38.59 29.69 -5.35
C TRP A 22 -38.28 30.14 -6.78
N SER A 23 -37.99 31.43 -6.94
CA SER A 23 -37.29 31.94 -8.12
C SER A 23 -35.79 31.75 -7.90
N GLY A 24 -35.29 30.57 -8.28
CA GLY A 24 -33.86 30.26 -8.34
C GLY A 24 -33.62 29.47 -9.60
N ALA A 25 -32.55 29.81 -10.33
CA ALA A 25 -32.19 29.22 -11.61
C ALA A 25 -32.38 27.69 -11.65
N GLY A 26 -32.90 27.17 -12.77
CA GLY A 26 -33.01 25.73 -12.99
C GLY A 26 -31.67 25.04 -12.72
N PRO A 27 -31.68 23.76 -12.29
CA PRO A 27 -30.48 23.07 -11.85
C PRO A 27 -29.41 23.17 -12.93
N ASP A 28 -28.23 23.67 -12.55
CA ASP A 28 -27.09 23.73 -13.44
C ASP A 28 -26.81 22.32 -13.95
N LYS A 29 -27.15 22.06 -15.22
CA LYS A 29 -26.96 20.76 -15.88
C LYS A 29 -25.48 20.42 -16.06
N SER A 30 -24.56 21.27 -15.57
CA SER A 30 -23.13 21.09 -15.67
C SER A 30 -22.52 20.24 -14.54
N THR A 31 -23.23 20.02 -13.43
CA THR A 31 -22.74 19.30 -12.25
C THR A 31 -23.66 18.13 -11.86
N ALA A 32 -23.08 16.99 -11.46
CA ALA A 32 -23.83 15.84 -10.97
C ALA A 32 -24.81 16.25 -9.86
N ALA A 33 -26.08 15.85 -9.98
CA ALA A 33 -27.13 16.22 -9.04
C ALA A 33 -27.10 15.26 -7.84
N VAL A 34 -27.00 15.80 -6.63
CA VAL A 34 -27.13 15.01 -5.39
C VAL A 34 -28.60 14.61 -5.22
N VAL A 35 -28.88 13.31 -5.17
CA VAL A 35 -30.24 12.75 -5.02
C VAL A 35 -30.45 12.02 -3.69
N GLY A 36 -29.40 11.87 -2.90
CA GLY A 36 -29.46 11.34 -1.54
C GLY A 36 -28.14 11.58 -0.81
N GLU A 37 -28.21 11.81 0.49
CA GLU A 37 -27.03 12.04 1.32
C GLU A 37 -27.27 11.47 2.73
N SER A 38 -26.22 10.90 3.30
CA SER A 38 -26.12 10.51 4.70
C SER A 38 -24.77 10.97 5.27
N GLU A 39 -24.52 10.63 6.54
CA GLU A 39 -23.21 10.82 7.17
C GLU A 39 -22.10 10.09 6.41
N ASP A 40 -22.41 8.93 5.82
CA ASP A 40 -21.43 8.03 5.22
C ASP A 40 -21.36 8.12 3.70
N PHE A 41 -22.45 8.48 3.03
CA PHE A 41 -22.57 8.38 1.58
C PHE A 41 -23.26 9.58 0.95
N ILE A 42 -22.86 9.88 -0.27
CA ILE A 42 -23.57 10.76 -1.19
C ILE A 42 -23.99 9.90 -2.39
N VAL A 43 -25.24 10.01 -2.82
CA VAL A 43 -25.72 9.41 -4.07
C VAL A 43 -25.91 10.52 -5.08
N VAL A 44 -25.18 10.45 -6.19
CA VAL A 44 -25.23 11.45 -7.25
C VAL A 44 -25.79 10.83 -8.52
N VAL A 45 -26.51 11.64 -9.30
CA VAL A 45 -26.86 11.34 -10.68
C VAL A 45 -25.90 12.09 -11.58
N VAL A 46 -25.10 11.33 -12.32
CA VAL A 46 -24.05 11.83 -13.21
C VAL A 46 -24.66 12.73 -14.28
N ALA A 47 -24.11 13.95 -14.40
CA ALA A 47 -24.69 14.97 -15.28
C ALA A 47 -24.18 14.87 -16.72
N LYS A 48 -22.94 14.40 -16.89
CA LYS A 48 -22.25 14.39 -18.18
C LYS A 48 -21.92 12.97 -18.62
N GLU A 49 -21.94 12.78 -19.93
CA GLU A 49 -21.45 11.53 -20.51
C GLU A 49 -19.94 11.44 -20.26
N ARG A 50 -19.48 10.27 -19.79
CA ARG A 50 -18.10 9.97 -19.43
C ARG A 50 -17.52 10.81 -18.27
N GLU A 51 -18.33 11.14 -17.27
CA GLU A 51 -17.82 11.76 -16.04
C GLU A 51 -16.91 10.79 -15.28
N SER A 52 -15.71 11.23 -14.88
CA SER A 52 -14.72 10.35 -14.24
C SER A 52 -14.87 10.29 -12.72
N ALA A 53 -14.40 9.21 -12.11
CA ALA A 53 -14.33 9.07 -10.66
C ALA A 53 -13.47 10.18 -10.02
N GLU A 54 -12.39 10.64 -10.67
CA GLU A 54 -11.59 11.77 -10.20
C GLU A 54 -12.36 13.09 -10.22
N ALA A 55 -13.20 13.31 -11.22
CA ALA A 55 -14.06 14.50 -11.28
C ALA A 55 -15.09 14.48 -10.14
N LEU A 56 -15.76 13.35 -9.94
CA LEU A 56 -16.70 13.18 -8.83
C LEU A 56 -16.02 13.32 -7.46
N ALA A 57 -14.84 12.73 -7.27
CA ALA A 57 -14.08 12.84 -6.02
C ALA A 57 -13.59 14.27 -5.75
N ARG A 58 -13.18 15.00 -6.79
CA ARG A 58 -12.84 16.42 -6.66
C ARG A 58 -14.04 17.24 -6.17
N THR A 59 -15.21 17.02 -6.77
CA THR A 59 -16.44 17.77 -6.45
C THR A 59 -16.97 17.42 -5.06
N HIS A 60 -17.04 16.13 -4.73
CA HIS A 60 -17.78 15.67 -3.55
C HIS A 60 -16.88 15.30 -2.35
N LEU A 61 -15.60 15.00 -2.58
CA LEU A 61 -14.65 14.61 -1.54
C LEU A 61 -13.51 15.62 -1.35
N GLY A 62 -13.49 16.69 -2.17
CA GLY A 62 -12.47 17.73 -2.16
C GLY A 62 -11.08 17.28 -2.64
N ASP A 63 -10.95 16.02 -3.07
CA ASP A 63 -9.66 15.41 -3.38
C ASP A 63 -9.82 14.35 -4.49
N PRO A 64 -9.31 14.61 -5.71
CA PRO A 64 -9.36 13.64 -6.80
C PRO A 64 -8.59 12.34 -6.50
N ALA A 65 -7.62 12.35 -5.57
CA ALA A 65 -6.90 11.15 -5.18
C ALA A 65 -7.82 10.12 -4.48
N LYS A 66 -8.99 10.53 -3.99
CA LYS A 66 -10.02 9.66 -3.39
C LYS A 66 -10.95 9.00 -4.42
N ALA A 67 -10.71 9.17 -5.72
CA ALA A 67 -11.47 8.52 -6.79
C ALA A 67 -11.62 7.01 -6.59
N TRP A 68 -10.61 6.38 -6.01
CA TRP A 68 -10.61 4.95 -5.72
C TRP A 68 -11.75 4.50 -4.81
N MET A 69 -12.19 5.36 -3.88
CA MET A 69 -13.31 5.05 -2.99
C MET A 69 -14.61 4.92 -3.78
N ILE A 70 -14.78 5.80 -4.78
CA ILE A 70 -15.93 5.76 -5.69
C ILE A 70 -15.80 4.52 -6.60
N GLU A 71 -14.63 4.27 -7.18
CA GLU A 71 -14.41 3.09 -8.02
C GLU A 71 -14.73 1.79 -7.26
N ASP A 72 -14.17 1.60 -6.06
CA ASP A 72 -14.30 0.36 -5.29
C ASP A 72 -15.76 0.08 -4.87
N PHE A 73 -16.55 1.13 -4.63
CA PHE A 73 -17.97 1.01 -4.31
C PHE A 73 -18.87 0.82 -5.53
N ASN A 74 -18.44 1.26 -6.71
CA ASN A 74 -19.23 1.20 -7.93
C ASN A 74 -18.63 0.18 -8.91
N SER A 75 -18.31 -1.02 -8.42
CA SER A 75 -17.87 -2.17 -9.23
C SER A 75 -16.60 -1.92 -10.06
N GLY A 76 -15.72 -1.03 -9.62
CA GLY A 76 -14.48 -0.66 -10.30
C GLY A 76 -14.66 0.32 -11.46
N ALA A 77 -15.85 0.88 -11.66
CA ALA A 77 -16.10 1.83 -12.74
C ALA A 77 -15.33 3.15 -12.51
N ARG A 78 -14.57 3.57 -13.54
CA ARG A 78 -13.77 4.80 -13.53
C ARG A 78 -14.44 5.97 -14.21
N VAL A 79 -15.39 5.65 -15.08
CA VAL A 79 -16.07 6.58 -15.96
C VAL A 79 -17.53 6.18 -15.96
N PHE A 80 -18.41 7.17 -15.79
CA PHE A 80 -19.83 6.98 -15.60
C PHE A 80 -20.62 7.68 -16.72
N LYS A 81 -21.81 7.15 -17.01
CA LYS A 81 -22.70 7.68 -18.06
C LYS A 81 -23.67 8.71 -17.51
N ALA A 82 -24.13 9.63 -18.36
CA ALA A 82 -25.17 10.57 -17.98
C ALA A 82 -26.42 9.84 -17.46
N GLY A 83 -26.99 10.33 -16.35
CA GLY A 83 -28.14 9.73 -15.69
C GLY A 83 -27.83 8.52 -14.79
N GLN A 84 -26.59 8.01 -14.78
CA GLN A 84 -26.20 6.92 -13.90
C GLN A 84 -26.17 7.38 -12.43
N ARG A 85 -26.72 6.56 -11.53
CA ARG A 85 -26.54 6.75 -10.08
C ARG A 85 -25.18 6.21 -9.65
N VAL A 86 -24.43 7.03 -8.92
CA VAL A 86 -23.10 6.69 -8.40
C VAL A 86 -23.09 6.94 -6.89
N VAL A 87 -22.58 5.97 -6.14
CA VAL A 87 -22.40 6.07 -4.69
C VAL A 87 -21.02 6.65 -4.41
N VAL A 88 -20.95 7.71 -3.62
CA VAL A 88 -19.71 8.39 -3.24
C VAL A 88 -19.54 8.26 -1.72
N PRO A 89 -18.62 7.39 -1.25
CA PRO A 89 -18.35 7.25 0.18
C PRO A 89 -17.61 8.49 0.70
N ARG A 90 -18.05 9.03 1.84
CA ARG A 90 -17.47 10.24 2.45
C ARG A 90 -16.23 9.95 3.28
N ARG A 91 -16.09 8.71 3.75
CA ARG A 91 -14.97 8.20 4.58
C ARG A 91 -14.61 6.76 4.19
N PRO A 92 -13.41 6.27 4.57
CA PRO A 92 -13.10 4.84 4.50
C PRO A 92 -14.19 4.02 5.17
N TRP A 93 -14.69 2.99 4.49
CA TRP A 93 -15.81 2.15 4.93
C TRP A 93 -15.37 0.72 5.27
N ASN A 94 -14.34 0.22 4.60
CA ASN A 94 -13.84 -1.14 4.80
C ASN A 94 -12.32 -1.13 5.04
N PRO A 95 -11.85 -0.58 6.18
CA PRO A 95 -10.42 -0.51 6.47
C PRO A 95 -9.77 -1.90 6.65
N ALA A 96 -10.55 -2.94 6.99
CA ALA A 96 -10.04 -4.30 7.09
C ALA A 96 -9.94 -5.01 5.73
N GLY A 97 -10.61 -4.51 4.70
CA GLY A 97 -10.74 -5.18 3.41
C GLY A 97 -11.50 -6.50 3.49
N VAL A 98 -12.40 -6.68 4.47
CA VAL A 98 -13.19 -7.90 4.65
C VAL A 98 -14.60 -7.68 4.13
N GLU A 99 -15.11 -8.63 3.36
CA GLU A 99 -16.44 -8.61 2.76
C GLU A 99 -17.12 -9.97 3.03
N PRO A 100 -18.46 -10.10 2.93
CA PRO A 100 -19.14 -11.37 3.15
C PRO A 100 -18.63 -12.52 2.25
N THR A 101 -18.05 -12.19 1.10
CA THR A 101 -17.54 -13.16 0.11
C THR A 101 -16.02 -13.36 0.18
N GLY A 102 -15.34 -12.80 1.18
CA GLY A 102 -13.92 -13.03 1.42
C GLY A 102 -13.16 -11.79 1.86
N TYR A 103 -11.88 -11.69 1.50
CA TYR A 103 -11.06 -10.57 1.93
C TYR A 103 -10.01 -10.15 0.90
N GLN A 104 -9.69 -8.86 0.93
CA GLN A 104 -8.67 -8.22 0.14
C GLN A 104 -7.29 -8.78 0.48
N LEU A 105 -6.52 -9.00 -0.58
CA LEU A 105 -5.10 -9.31 -0.53
C LEU A 105 -4.31 -8.18 -1.18
N VAL A 106 -3.12 -7.91 -0.66
CA VAL A 106 -2.17 -6.97 -1.25
C VAL A 106 -0.87 -7.71 -1.58
N PRO A 107 -0.52 -7.86 -2.87
CA PRO A 107 0.78 -8.37 -3.28
C PRO A 107 1.87 -7.35 -2.98
N ILE A 108 2.98 -7.83 -2.41
CA ILE A 108 4.21 -7.06 -2.28
C ILE A 108 5.25 -7.70 -3.20
N LEU A 109 5.71 -6.96 -4.20
CA LEU A 109 6.66 -7.44 -5.19
C LEU A 109 8.09 -7.17 -4.72
N VAL A 110 8.99 -8.13 -4.92
CA VAL A 110 10.44 -7.97 -4.66
C VAL A 110 11.21 -8.04 -5.96
N TYR A 111 11.90 -6.96 -6.27
CA TYR A 111 12.91 -6.87 -7.31
C TYR A 111 14.30 -6.86 -6.65
N HIS A 112 15.33 -7.23 -7.40
CA HIS A 112 16.72 -7.16 -6.93
C HIS A 112 17.52 -6.32 -7.91
N ASN A 113 18.26 -6.97 -8.81
CA ASN A 113 19.09 -6.31 -9.79
C ASN A 113 18.32 -6.16 -11.11
N LEU A 114 18.59 -5.07 -11.83
CA LEU A 114 18.04 -4.78 -13.15
C LEU A 114 19.19 -4.60 -14.13
N GLY A 115 19.01 -5.04 -15.38
CA GLY A 115 20.03 -4.80 -16.39
C GLY A 115 19.51 -4.96 -17.81
N PRO A 116 20.34 -4.61 -18.81
CA PRO A 116 19.98 -4.72 -20.23
C PRO A 116 19.93 -6.17 -20.73
N GLN A 117 20.39 -7.12 -19.91
CA GLN A 117 20.32 -8.55 -20.19
C GLN A 117 20.10 -9.30 -18.89
N SER A 118 19.25 -10.34 -18.92
CA SER A 118 19.09 -11.27 -17.83
C SER A 118 20.35 -12.12 -17.62
N LYS A 119 21.16 -11.77 -16.62
CA LYS A 119 22.33 -12.56 -16.19
C LYS A 119 22.13 -13.11 -14.78
N GLY A 120 21.37 -14.20 -14.69
CA GLY A 120 21.06 -14.87 -13.42
C GLY A 120 19.60 -14.71 -13.01
N ARG A 121 19.16 -15.53 -12.06
CA ARG A 121 17.74 -15.68 -11.70
C ARG A 121 17.10 -14.39 -11.14
N LEU A 122 17.90 -13.54 -10.49
CA LEU A 122 17.45 -12.31 -9.81
C LEU A 122 17.85 -11.03 -10.57
N VAL A 123 18.27 -11.14 -11.83
CA VAL A 123 18.56 -9.99 -12.70
C VAL A 123 17.44 -9.87 -13.73
N LEU A 124 16.45 -9.01 -13.45
CA LEU A 124 15.35 -8.78 -14.38
C LEU A 124 15.79 -7.81 -15.49
N ASP A 125 15.33 -8.08 -16.70
CA ASP A 125 15.51 -7.17 -17.82
C ASP A 125 14.82 -5.81 -17.57
N ALA A 126 15.52 -4.70 -17.87
CA ALA A 126 15.01 -3.36 -17.60
C ALA A 126 13.77 -2.99 -18.42
N ASP A 127 13.64 -3.50 -19.65
CA ASP A 127 12.45 -3.30 -20.47
C ASP A 127 11.29 -4.14 -19.95
N ALA A 128 11.56 -5.36 -19.48
CA ALA A 128 10.56 -6.17 -18.79
C ALA A 128 10.03 -5.50 -17.51
N PHE A 129 10.90 -4.90 -16.70
CA PHE A 129 10.49 -4.09 -15.56
C PHE A 129 9.59 -2.92 -15.99
N THR A 130 10.00 -2.19 -17.04
CA THR A 130 9.22 -1.06 -17.57
C THR A 130 7.84 -1.49 -18.02
N GLU A 131 7.72 -2.61 -18.74
CA GLU A 131 6.42 -3.12 -19.18
C GLU A 131 5.56 -3.59 -18.01
N GLN A 132 6.13 -4.21 -16.98
CA GLN A 132 5.39 -4.56 -15.76
C GLN A 132 4.82 -3.32 -15.06
N MET A 133 5.58 -2.23 -14.96
CA MET A 133 5.09 -0.98 -14.33
C MET A 133 4.01 -0.31 -15.19
N ARG A 134 4.16 -0.30 -16.52
CA ARG A 134 3.14 0.20 -17.44
C ARG A 134 1.87 -0.64 -17.39
N TYR A 135 2.00 -1.96 -17.27
CA TYR A 135 0.88 -2.87 -17.05
C TYR A 135 0.13 -2.51 -15.77
N LEU A 136 0.81 -2.32 -14.64
CA LEU A 136 0.17 -1.90 -13.38
C LEU A 136 -0.64 -0.62 -13.58
N LYS A 137 -0.06 0.39 -14.23
CA LYS A 137 -0.76 1.66 -14.51
C LYS A 137 -1.98 1.47 -15.42
N ARG A 138 -1.80 0.77 -16.54
CA ARG A 138 -2.82 0.52 -17.58
C ARG A 138 -4.00 -0.27 -17.04
N GLU A 139 -3.72 -1.35 -16.31
CA GLU A 139 -4.74 -2.19 -15.67
C GLU A 139 -5.28 -1.58 -14.38
N GLY A 140 -4.79 -0.41 -14.01
CA GLY A 140 -5.39 0.38 -12.96
C GLY A 140 -5.06 -0.05 -11.54
N TYR A 141 -3.95 -0.75 -11.35
CA TYR A 141 -3.38 -0.97 -10.03
C TYR A 141 -2.93 0.35 -9.41
N ARG A 142 -3.03 0.41 -8.08
CA ARG A 142 -2.54 1.52 -7.29
C ARG A 142 -1.32 1.05 -6.52
N VAL A 143 -0.18 1.62 -6.88
CA VAL A 143 1.05 1.38 -6.12
C VAL A 143 0.98 2.20 -4.84
N VAL A 144 0.92 1.52 -3.70
CA VAL A 144 0.89 2.14 -2.38
C VAL A 144 2.24 1.97 -1.70
N SER A 145 2.60 2.92 -0.83
CA SER A 145 3.86 2.82 -0.09
C SER A 145 3.82 1.68 0.92
N LEU A 146 4.99 1.16 1.28
CA LEU A 146 5.09 0.12 2.31
C LEU A 146 4.59 0.62 3.68
N ALA A 147 4.78 1.90 3.98
CA ALA A 147 4.25 2.53 5.19
C ALA A 147 2.71 2.50 5.21
N GLU A 148 2.05 2.84 4.10
CA GLU A 148 0.58 2.76 3.99
C GLU A 148 0.07 1.33 4.13
N PHE A 149 0.80 0.35 3.57
CA PHE A 149 0.48 -1.06 3.78
C PHE A 149 0.56 -1.44 5.27
N VAL A 150 1.59 -1.01 6.00
CA VAL A 150 1.70 -1.30 7.44
C VAL A 150 0.65 -0.53 8.26
N GLU A 151 0.24 0.67 7.84
CA GLU A 151 -0.91 1.37 8.43
C GLU A 151 -2.23 0.63 8.22
N TRP A 152 -2.41 0.01 7.05
CA TRP A 152 -3.56 -0.84 6.74
C TRP A 152 -3.63 -2.08 7.62
N LEU A 153 -2.49 -2.75 7.88
CA LEU A 153 -2.43 -3.86 8.85
C LEU A 153 -2.89 -3.45 10.26
N ARG A 154 -2.76 -2.17 10.58
CA ARG A 154 -3.17 -1.58 11.88
C ARG A 154 -4.57 -0.96 11.84
N LEU A 155 -5.31 -1.15 10.74
CA LEU A 155 -6.63 -0.59 10.48
C LEU A 155 -6.68 0.94 10.58
N LYS A 156 -5.54 1.61 10.42
CA LYS A 156 -5.44 3.08 10.47
C LYS A 156 -5.77 3.75 9.13
N ARG A 157 -5.76 2.98 8.05
CA ARG A 157 -6.05 3.41 6.68
C ARG A 157 -6.73 2.29 5.92
N GLN A 158 -7.61 2.63 4.99
CA GLN A 158 -8.11 1.69 3.98
C GLN A 158 -7.27 1.81 2.70
N LEU A 159 -6.96 0.68 2.09
CA LEU A 159 -6.31 0.66 0.78
C LEU A 159 -7.33 0.43 -0.34
N PRO A 160 -7.08 0.96 -1.54
CA PRO A 160 -7.84 0.61 -2.74
C PRO A 160 -7.82 -0.91 -3.02
N LYS A 161 -8.89 -1.48 -3.56
CA LYS A 161 -8.97 -2.92 -3.85
C LYS A 161 -7.83 -3.44 -4.74
N LYS A 162 -7.44 -2.68 -5.77
CA LYS A 162 -6.32 -3.03 -6.67
C LYS A 162 -4.96 -2.49 -6.21
N SER A 163 -4.64 -2.64 -4.92
CA SER A 163 -3.35 -2.17 -4.37
C SER A 163 -2.21 -3.16 -4.61
N VAL A 164 -1.01 -2.64 -4.82
CA VAL A 164 0.25 -3.41 -4.91
C VAL A 164 1.38 -2.60 -4.27
N VAL A 165 2.36 -3.28 -3.69
CA VAL A 165 3.55 -2.63 -3.10
C VAL A 165 4.80 -3.06 -3.86
N LEU A 166 5.72 -2.13 -4.11
CA LEU A 166 6.99 -2.38 -4.79
C LEU A 166 8.16 -2.29 -3.82
N THR A 167 8.95 -3.34 -3.75
CA THR A 167 10.17 -3.40 -2.93
C THR A 167 11.38 -3.85 -3.74
N PHE A 168 12.55 -3.36 -3.37
CA PHE A 168 13.83 -3.65 -4.01
C PHE A 168 14.86 -4.05 -2.96
N ASP A 169 15.44 -5.23 -3.08
CA ASP A 169 16.39 -5.74 -2.10
C ASP A 169 17.85 -5.46 -2.54
N ASP A 170 18.77 -5.67 -1.60
CA ASP A 170 20.23 -5.58 -1.69
C ASP A 170 20.86 -4.20 -1.85
N GLY A 171 20.21 -3.25 -2.52
CA GLY A 171 20.77 -1.90 -2.74
C GLY A 171 21.68 -1.79 -3.97
N TYR A 172 21.34 -2.49 -5.04
CA TYR A 172 22.03 -2.36 -6.33
C TYR A 172 21.86 -0.99 -6.98
N HIS A 173 22.95 -0.48 -7.57
CA HIS A 173 22.96 0.77 -8.34
C HIS A 173 21.98 0.75 -9.52
N SER A 174 21.67 -0.44 -10.05
CA SER A 174 20.67 -0.64 -11.11
C SER A 174 19.27 -0.07 -10.77
N PHE A 175 18.92 0.05 -9.48
CA PHE A 175 17.69 0.73 -9.09
C PHE A 175 17.68 2.17 -9.60
N ARG A 176 18.77 2.91 -9.38
CA ARG A 176 18.92 4.30 -9.83
C ARG A 176 18.89 4.40 -11.35
N ASP A 177 19.55 3.48 -12.04
CA ASP A 177 19.70 3.53 -13.49
C ASP A 177 18.44 3.12 -14.25
N HIS A 178 17.68 2.16 -13.73
CA HIS A 178 16.59 1.51 -14.46
C HIS A 178 15.22 1.66 -13.79
N ALA A 179 15.13 1.52 -12.46
CA ALA A 179 13.85 1.57 -11.77
C ALA A 179 13.38 3.00 -11.51
N TYR A 180 14.27 3.83 -10.95
CA TYR A 180 13.96 5.21 -10.54
C TYR A 180 13.31 6.05 -11.65
N PRO A 181 13.82 6.11 -12.89
CA PRO A 181 13.22 6.95 -13.93
C PRO A 181 11.78 6.54 -14.27
N VAL A 182 11.53 5.23 -14.34
CA VAL A 182 10.20 4.66 -14.65
C VAL A 182 9.23 4.93 -13.52
N LEU A 183 9.63 4.67 -12.27
CA LEU A 183 8.79 4.87 -11.09
C LEU A 183 8.46 6.36 -10.91
N LYS A 184 9.43 7.25 -11.10
CA LYS A 184 9.22 8.70 -11.03
C LYS A 184 8.27 9.19 -12.12
N GLN A 185 8.41 8.71 -13.36
CA GLN A 185 7.50 9.05 -14.45
C GLN A 185 6.05 8.61 -14.16
N LEU A 186 5.86 7.46 -13.52
CA LEU A 186 4.53 6.91 -13.22
C LEU A 186 3.94 7.41 -11.91
N GLY A 187 4.74 8.07 -11.07
CA GLY A 187 4.38 8.50 -9.73
C GLY A 187 4.22 7.34 -8.74
N PHE A 188 5.02 6.27 -8.91
CA PHE A 188 4.93 5.06 -8.09
C PHE A 188 5.92 5.14 -6.92
N PRO A 189 5.45 4.99 -5.67
CA PRO A 189 6.34 4.83 -4.52
C PRO A 189 7.02 3.44 -4.56
N ALA A 190 8.18 3.34 -3.95
CA ALA A 190 8.85 2.06 -3.71
C ALA A 190 9.74 2.13 -2.46
N THR A 191 10.00 0.96 -1.87
CA THR A 191 10.92 0.80 -0.74
C THR A 191 12.15 0.01 -1.15
N LEU A 192 13.34 0.52 -0.82
CA LEU A 192 14.60 -0.19 -0.95
C LEU A 192 14.99 -0.80 0.40
N PHE A 193 15.20 -2.10 0.46
CA PHE A 193 15.82 -2.78 1.58
C PHE A 193 17.31 -2.95 1.30
N VAL A 194 18.17 -2.29 2.07
CA VAL A 194 19.62 -2.30 1.86
C VAL A 194 20.35 -2.86 3.08
N TYR A 195 21.35 -3.71 2.84
CA TYR A 195 22.24 -4.18 3.91
C TYR A 195 23.47 -3.31 3.96
N THR A 196 23.84 -2.89 5.18
CA THR A 196 24.73 -1.74 5.34
C THR A 196 26.16 -1.99 4.87
N ASP A 197 26.64 -3.23 4.93
CA ASP A 197 27.99 -3.57 4.47
C ASP A 197 28.12 -3.53 2.94
N TYR A 198 27.01 -3.55 2.20
CA TYR A 198 27.04 -3.37 0.74
C TYR A 198 27.15 -1.92 0.32
N VAL A 199 26.65 -0.99 1.14
CA VAL A 199 26.47 0.41 0.72
C VAL A 199 27.85 1.03 0.44
N GLY A 200 28.09 1.38 -0.81
CA GLY A 200 29.38 1.88 -1.30
C GLY A 200 30.49 0.83 -1.44
N ALA A 201 30.19 -0.48 -1.36
CA ALA A 201 31.18 -1.55 -1.45
C ALA A 201 31.77 -1.77 -2.86
N GLY A 202 31.27 -1.05 -3.87
CA GLY A 202 31.80 -1.09 -5.23
C GLY A 202 30.86 -0.47 -6.25
N ARG A 203 31.22 -0.52 -7.53
CA ARG A 203 30.49 0.15 -8.62
C ARG A 203 29.01 -0.27 -8.78
N ASN A 204 28.64 -1.44 -8.27
CA ASN A 204 27.28 -1.98 -8.40
C ASN A 204 26.42 -1.69 -7.16
N ALA A 205 26.98 -1.09 -6.11
CA ALA A 205 26.26 -0.77 -4.89
C ALA A 205 25.94 0.72 -4.85
N LEU A 206 24.72 1.05 -4.39
CA LEU A 206 24.39 2.43 -4.06
C LEU A 206 25.27 2.91 -2.91
N SER A 207 25.68 4.17 -2.98
CA SER A 207 26.35 4.90 -1.91
C SER A 207 25.33 5.56 -0.97
N TRP A 208 25.79 5.99 0.21
CA TRP A 208 24.95 6.71 1.17
C TRP A 208 24.38 8.03 0.61
N ASP A 209 25.15 8.75 -0.21
CA ASP A 209 24.71 10.00 -0.81
C ASP A 209 23.63 9.77 -1.89
N GLU A 210 23.73 8.66 -2.63
CA GLU A 210 22.69 8.26 -3.59
C GLU A 210 21.43 7.82 -2.86
N LEU A 211 21.54 7.04 -1.78
CA LEU A 211 20.39 6.66 -0.95
C LEU A 211 19.72 7.89 -0.34
N LYS A 212 20.49 8.89 0.10
CA LYS A 212 19.98 10.18 0.59
C LYS A 212 19.27 10.98 -0.51
N SER A 213 19.79 10.94 -1.74
CA SER A 213 19.16 11.59 -2.88
C SER A 213 17.85 10.93 -3.26
N LEU A 214 17.82 9.60 -3.32
CA LEU A 214 16.59 8.82 -3.55
C LEU A 214 15.55 9.04 -2.45
N ALA A 215 16.01 9.15 -1.19
CA ALA A 215 15.18 9.50 -0.04
C ALA A 215 14.47 10.84 -0.21
N ALA A 216 15.22 11.87 -0.63
CA ALA A 216 14.68 13.21 -0.86
C ALA A 216 13.66 13.26 -2.01
N GLU A 217 13.76 12.32 -2.95
CA GLU A 217 12.82 12.13 -4.06
C GLU A 217 11.56 11.32 -3.67
N GLY A 218 11.41 10.98 -2.38
CA GLY A 218 10.22 10.29 -1.86
C GLY A 218 10.31 8.77 -1.84
N PHE A 219 11.46 8.18 -2.20
CA PHE A 219 11.67 6.74 -2.06
C PHE A 219 12.01 6.36 -0.61
N ASP A 220 11.46 5.25 -0.16
CA ASP A 220 11.67 4.73 1.16
C ASP A 220 12.93 3.84 1.19
N VAL A 221 13.74 3.92 2.25
CA VAL A 221 14.96 3.12 2.39
C VAL A 221 14.97 2.52 3.79
N GLN A 222 15.03 1.19 3.86
CA GLN A 222 14.82 0.36 5.05
C GLN A 222 15.92 -0.70 5.17
N ALA A 223 15.96 -1.42 6.30
CA ALA A 223 17.06 -2.31 6.62
C ALA A 223 16.93 -3.71 6.00
N HIS A 224 18.05 -4.25 5.52
CA HIS A 224 18.18 -5.63 5.06
C HIS A 224 19.26 -6.39 5.84
N SER A 225 19.36 -6.15 7.16
CA SER A 225 20.47 -6.54 8.05
C SER A 225 21.77 -5.77 7.81
N LYS A 226 22.85 -6.15 8.51
CA LYS A 226 24.18 -5.56 8.32
C LYS A 226 24.90 -6.24 7.17
N THR A 227 24.97 -7.58 7.19
CA THR A 227 25.85 -8.36 6.31
C THR A 227 25.13 -9.16 5.23
N HIS A 228 23.80 -9.24 5.28
CA HIS A 228 22.97 -10.11 4.42
C HIS A 228 23.18 -11.63 4.66
N GLY A 229 23.67 -12.02 5.84
CA GLY A 229 23.75 -13.43 6.26
C GLY A 229 22.39 -14.04 6.65
N ASP A 230 22.30 -15.37 6.70
CA ASP A 230 21.16 -16.06 7.32
C ASP A 230 21.12 -15.71 8.82
N LEU A 231 20.08 -14.99 9.22
CA LEU A 231 19.97 -14.44 10.56
C LEU A 231 19.54 -15.47 11.60
N ARG A 232 19.11 -16.67 11.18
CA ARG A 232 18.81 -17.76 12.11
C ARG A 232 20.08 -18.22 12.82
N ARG A 233 19.91 -18.92 13.93
CA ARG A 233 21.03 -19.49 14.66
C ARG A 233 21.74 -20.54 13.81
N VAL A 234 23.08 -20.47 13.78
CA VAL A 234 23.90 -21.50 13.11
C VAL A 234 24.24 -22.64 14.07
N SER A 235 24.51 -23.83 13.53
CA SER A 235 24.83 -25.00 14.34
C SER A 235 26.06 -24.75 15.22
N GLY A 236 25.96 -25.08 16.52
CA GLY A 236 27.03 -24.88 17.50
C GLY A 236 27.18 -23.45 18.03
N GLU A 237 26.37 -22.50 17.57
CA GLU A 237 26.37 -21.12 18.09
C GLU A 237 25.70 -21.06 19.47
N THR A 238 26.45 -20.60 20.47
CA THR A 238 25.90 -20.35 21.82
C THR A 238 24.94 -19.16 21.83
N GLU A 239 24.06 -19.10 22.82
CA GLU A 239 23.15 -17.95 23.04
C GLU A 239 23.88 -16.60 23.03
N ALA A 240 25.03 -16.53 23.70
CA ALA A 240 25.81 -15.29 23.82
C ALA A 240 26.44 -14.89 22.47
N GLN A 241 26.88 -15.86 21.65
CA GLN A 241 27.36 -15.58 20.30
C GLN A 241 26.22 -15.10 19.40
N TYR A 242 25.08 -15.78 19.44
CA TYR A 242 23.90 -15.41 18.67
C TYR A 242 23.41 -14.00 19.03
N ALA A 243 23.30 -13.69 20.32
CA ALA A 243 22.88 -12.37 20.79
C ALA A 243 23.83 -11.25 20.31
N ARG A 244 25.15 -11.46 20.40
CA ARG A 244 26.14 -10.50 19.87
C ARG A 244 26.02 -10.31 18.36
N ARG A 245 25.83 -11.40 17.61
CA ARG A 245 25.63 -11.32 16.16
C ARG A 245 24.34 -10.57 15.82
N MET A 246 23.23 -10.86 16.50
CA MET A 246 21.96 -10.16 16.28
C MET A 246 22.02 -8.68 16.66
N GLN A 247 22.77 -8.32 17.70
CA GLN A 247 23.06 -6.92 18.00
C GLN A 247 23.74 -6.21 16.82
N ALA A 248 24.74 -6.85 16.21
CA ALA A 248 25.41 -6.30 15.02
C ALA A 248 24.48 -6.27 13.80
N GLU A 249 23.75 -7.37 13.53
CA GLU A 249 22.91 -7.51 12.34
C GLU A 249 21.65 -6.66 12.37
N LEU A 250 21.08 -6.38 13.54
CA LEU A 250 19.77 -5.77 13.68
C LEU A 250 19.80 -4.38 14.36
N ALA A 251 20.71 -4.15 15.31
CA ALA A 251 20.76 -2.91 16.09
C ALA A 251 21.70 -1.85 15.50
N GLU A 252 22.77 -2.26 14.80
CA GLU A 252 23.68 -1.32 14.13
C GLU A 252 23.07 -0.64 12.90
N PRO A 253 22.35 -1.35 12.00
CA PRO A 253 21.80 -0.71 10.81
C PRO A 253 20.90 0.49 11.10
N PRO A 254 19.93 0.44 12.05
CA PRO A 254 19.13 1.62 12.39
C PRO A 254 19.94 2.84 12.81
N ARG A 255 21.02 2.63 13.59
CA ARG A 255 21.93 3.72 14.02
C ARG A 255 22.67 4.31 12.83
N LEU A 256 23.16 3.46 11.94
CA LEU A 256 23.89 3.91 10.76
C LEU A 256 22.96 4.70 9.82
N PHE A 257 21.74 4.23 9.58
CA PHE A 257 20.73 4.97 8.81
C PHE A 257 20.41 6.32 9.43
N GLN A 258 20.18 6.37 10.75
CA GLN A 258 19.93 7.62 11.45
C GLN A 258 21.10 8.61 11.27
N SER A 259 22.35 8.14 11.40
CA SER A 259 23.54 9.00 11.25
C SER A 259 23.81 9.45 9.81
N ARG A 260 23.56 8.59 8.81
CA ARG A 260 23.90 8.85 7.40
C ARG A 260 22.79 9.55 6.63
N LEU A 261 21.53 9.21 6.93
CA LEU A 261 20.35 9.69 6.22
C LEU A 261 19.49 10.67 7.04
N GLY A 262 19.78 10.83 8.34
CA GLY A 262 18.97 11.66 9.24
C GLY A 262 17.62 11.03 9.62
N ARG A 263 17.38 9.78 9.22
CA ARG A 263 16.14 9.04 9.50
C ARG A 263 16.46 7.58 9.84
N GLY A 264 15.79 7.05 10.85
CA GLY A 264 15.86 5.63 11.21
C GLY A 264 15.06 4.74 10.26
N VAL A 265 15.20 3.44 10.46
CA VAL A 265 14.40 2.40 9.80
C VAL A 265 13.29 1.92 10.73
N GLN A 266 12.20 1.46 10.14
CA GLN A 266 11.08 0.84 10.86
C GLN A 266 10.85 -0.61 10.40
N PHE A 267 11.37 -0.96 9.23
CA PHE A 267 11.07 -2.18 8.52
C PHE A 267 12.35 -2.99 8.25
N LEU A 268 12.22 -4.32 8.31
CA LEU A 268 13.29 -5.26 8.03
C LEU A 268 12.87 -6.25 6.94
N ALA A 269 13.65 -6.38 5.88
CA ALA A 269 13.57 -7.57 5.03
C ALA A 269 14.53 -8.63 5.57
N TYR A 270 14.06 -9.85 5.80
CA TYR A 270 14.94 -10.96 6.18
C TYR A 270 15.80 -11.38 4.98
N PRO A 271 17.12 -11.46 5.09
CA PRO A 271 17.96 -12.10 4.07
C PRO A 271 17.42 -13.49 3.73
N TYR A 272 17.27 -13.77 2.43
CA TYR A 272 16.68 -15.01 1.90
C TYR A 272 15.24 -15.30 2.35
N GLY A 273 14.57 -14.35 3.01
CA GLY A 273 13.26 -14.51 3.64
C GLY A 273 13.19 -15.54 4.76
N ARG A 274 14.33 -15.90 5.37
CA ARG A 274 14.42 -16.94 6.39
C ARG A 274 14.27 -16.35 7.79
N PHE A 275 13.48 -17.02 8.62
CA PHE A 275 13.28 -16.68 10.02
C PHE A 275 12.91 -17.92 10.84
N ASP A 276 13.03 -17.80 12.15
CA ASP A 276 12.55 -18.74 13.17
C ASP A 276 12.08 -17.97 14.41
N ASP A 277 11.53 -18.66 15.40
CA ASP A 277 11.00 -18.02 16.62
C ASP A 277 12.07 -17.27 17.42
N ALA A 278 13.31 -17.78 17.43
CA ALA A 278 14.43 -17.13 18.10
C ALA A 278 14.77 -15.79 17.44
N LEU A 279 14.79 -15.73 16.11
CA LEU A 279 14.99 -14.49 15.36
C LEU A 279 13.82 -13.53 15.55
N LEU A 280 12.58 -14.02 15.53
CA LEU A 280 11.38 -13.19 15.75
C LEU A 280 11.40 -12.49 17.12
N ALA A 281 11.94 -13.14 18.15
CA ALA A 281 12.14 -12.52 19.46
C ALA A 281 13.12 -11.35 19.36
N ARG A 282 14.28 -11.54 18.71
CA ARG A 282 15.30 -10.49 18.53
C ARG A 282 14.79 -9.31 17.71
N VAL A 283 14.11 -9.56 16.59
CA VAL A 283 13.54 -8.48 15.75
C VAL A 283 12.51 -7.65 16.52
N ARG A 284 11.74 -8.29 17.41
CA ARG A 284 10.79 -7.58 18.28
C ARG A 284 11.51 -6.77 19.37
N GLU A 285 12.54 -7.32 19.99
CA GLU A 285 13.37 -6.62 20.99
C GLU A 285 14.02 -5.36 20.41
N GLU A 286 14.49 -5.41 19.15
CA GLU A 286 15.07 -4.27 18.44
C GLU A 286 14.04 -3.25 17.95
N GLY A 287 12.74 -3.53 18.09
CA GLY A 287 11.67 -2.56 17.83
C GLY A 287 11.28 -2.38 16.37
N TYR A 288 11.61 -3.32 15.47
CA TYR A 288 11.11 -3.28 14.10
C TYR A 288 9.57 -3.40 14.07
N ALA A 289 8.93 -2.48 13.36
CA ALA A 289 7.47 -2.38 13.28
C ALA A 289 6.85 -3.47 12.39
N ALA A 290 7.58 -3.88 11.36
CA ALA A 290 7.20 -4.92 10.40
C ALA A 290 8.44 -5.59 9.82
N ALA A 291 8.30 -6.87 9.44
CA ALA A 291 9.37 -7.61 8.80
C ALA A 291 8.87 -8.55 7.70
N PHE A 292 9.69 -8.71 6.67
CA PHE A 292 9.27 -9.20 5.37
C PHE A 292 10.08 -10.40 4.90
N THR A 293 9.37 -11.40 4.39
CA THR A 293 9.90 -12.67 3.88
C THR A 293 9.90 -12.65 2.35
N VAL A 294 10.17 -13.80 1.71
CA VAL A 294 10.07 -13.98 0.26
C VAL A 294 9.13 -15.12 -0.15
N ARG A 295 8.15 -15.44 0.71
CA ARG A 295 7.08 -16.39 0.38
C ARG A 295 6.18 -15.81 -0.71
N ARG A 296 5.90 -16.59 -1.75
CA ARG A 296 5.12 -16.17 -2.92
C ARG A 296 3.62 -16.16 -2.62
N GLU A 297 3.21 -15.21 -1.80
CA GLU A 297 1.84 -15.03 -1.32
C GLU A 297 1.50 -13.54 -1.26
N SER A 298 0.21 -13.22 -1.38
CA SER A 298 -0.31 -11.87 -1.14
C SER A 298 -0.90 -11.78 0.27
N ASN A 299 -0.97 -10.57 0.83
CA ASN A 299 -1.17 -10.41 2.27
C ASN A 299 -2.56 -9.88 2.60
N PRO A 300 -3.32 -10.51 3.51
CA PRO A 300 -4.50 -9.89 4.11
C PRO A 300 -4.12 -8.83 5.16
N SER A 301 -5.09 -8.03 5.59
CA SER A 301 -4.91 -7.00 6.63
C SER A 301 -4.51 -7.56 8.00
N PHE A 302 -4.78 -8.85 8.24
CA PHE A 302 -4.48 -9.55 9.48
C PHE A 302 -3.23 -10.45 9.39
N VAL A 303 -2.38 -10.25 8.38
CA VAL A 303 -1.07 -10.93 8.33
C VAL A 303 -0.23 -10.54 9.54
N ARG A 304 0.57 -11.47 10.08
CA ARG A 304 1.46 -11.20 11.21
C ARG A 304 2.52 -10.17 10.79
N PRO A 305 2.66 -9.02 11.49
CA PRO A 305 3.53 -7.92 11.04
C PRO A 305 5.00 -8.28 10.84
N LEU A 306 5.52 -9.29 11.55
CA LEU A 306 6.91 -9.74 11.43
C LEU A 306 7.10 -10.93 10.47
N GLN A 307 6.07 -11.31 9.72
CA GLN A 307 6.08 -12.46 8.82
C GLN A 307 5.35 -12.14 7.50
N ILE A 308 5.47 -10.91 7.01
CA ILE A 308 4.77 -10.45 5.82
C ILE A 308 5.38 -11.12 4.58
N SER A 309 4.55 -11.67 3.70
CA SER A 309 4.97 -12.34 2.48
C SER A 309 5.29 -11.33 1.37
N ARG A 310 6.31 -11.63 0.57
CA ARG A 310 6.62 -10.86 -0.63
C ARG A 310 6.94 -11.80 -1.78
N SER A 311 6.39 -11.50 -2.95
CA SER A 311 6.55 -12.32 -4.15
C SER A 311 7.72 -11.82 -4.99
N GLN A 312 8.78 -12.63 -5.06
CA GLN A 312 9.94 -12.34 -5.90
C GLN A 312 9.57 -12.33 -7.39
N VAL A 313 10.06 -11.31 -8.10
CA VAL A 313 10.01 -11.24 -9.55
C VAL A 313 11.34 -11.74 -10.09
N TYR A 314 11.27 -12.85 -10.84
CA TYR A 314 12.45 -13.51 -11.40
C TYR A 314 12.69 -13.09 -12.84
N SER A 315 13.93 -13.22 -13.28
CA SER A 315 14.30 -13.18 -14.69
C SER A 315 13.44 -14.16 -15.51
N GLY A 316 13.02 -13.72 -16.70
CA GLY A 316 12.23 -14.52 -17.63
C GLY A 316 10.75 -14.66 -17.25
N MET A 317 10.29 -14.02 -16.17
CA MET A 317 8.87 -13.95 -15.85
C MET A 317 8.13 -13.19 -16.95
N THR A 318 7.22 -13.88 -17.66
CA THR A 318 6.41 -13.24 -18.69
C THR A 318 5.40 -12.27 -18.07
N LEU A 319 4.86 -11.35 -18.88
CA LEU A 319 3.84 -10.43 -18.39
C LEU A 319 2.57 -11.16 -17.90
N GLU A 320 2.22 -12.29 -18.51
CA GLU A 320 1.11 -13.14 -18.06
C GLU A 320 1.40 -13.77 -16.68
N GLN A 321 2.62 -14.29 -16.48
CA GLN A 321 3.03 -14.84 -15.19
C GLN A 321 3.09 -13.76 -14.11
N PHE A 322 3.53 -12.55 -14.47
CA PHE A 322 3.51 -11.38 -13.62
C PHE A 322 2.06 -11.03 -13.22
N ALA A 323 1.14 -10.96 -14.18
CA ALA A 323 -0.28 -10.69 -13.91
C ALA A 323 -0.90 -11.72 -12.95
N LYS A 324 -0.63 -13.01 -13.14
CA LYS A 324 -1.08 -14.09 -12.24
C LYS A 324 -0.49 -13.98 -10.82
N ASN A 325 0.63 -13.28 -10.66
CA ASN A 325 1.28 -13.06 -9.37
C ASN A 325 0.62 -11.94 -8.55
N LEU A 326 -0.28 -11.15 -9.14
CA LEU A 326 -0.97 -10.02 -8.51
C LEU A 326 -2.31 -10.44 -7.89
N ASN A 327 -2.31 -11.46 -7.04
CA ASN A 327 -3.56 -11.92 -6.42
C ASN A 327 -4.10 -10.86 -5.43
N LEU A 328 -5.31 -10.34 -5.69
CA LEU A 328 -5.90 -9.22 -4.95
C LEU A 328 -7.02 -9.63 -3.98
N PHE A 329 -7.48 -10.88 -4.02
CA PHE A 329 -8.63 -11.29 -3.23
C PHE A 329 -8.60 -12.77 -2.90
N HIS A 330 -8.96 -13.11 -1.67
CA HIS A 330 -9.25 -14.47 -1.26
C HIS A 330 -10.77 -14.62 -1.14
N ALA A 331 -11.35 -15.54 -1.90
CA ALA A 331 -12.78 -15.82 -1.84
C ALA A 331 -13.06 -16.87 -0.75
N GLU A 332 -13.96 -16.53 0.18
CA GLU A 332 -14.37 -17.37 1.31
C GLU A 332 -15.76 -16.91 1.77
N ASP A 333 -16.69 -17.81 2.10
CA ASP A 333 -17.99 -17.40 2.67
C ASP A 333 -17.80 -17.10 4.16
N LEU A 334 -17.92 -15.82 4.53
CA LEU A 334 -17.67 -15.33 5.89
C LEU A 334 -18.97 -14.97 6.64
N ARG A 335 -20.13 -15.39 6.12
CA ARG A 335 -21.45 -15.10 6.70
C ARG A 335 -21.84 -15.99 7.87
#